data_AF-A0A0F9FAF3-F1
#
_entry.id   AF-A0A0F9FAF3-F1
#
_cell.length_a   1.000
_cell.length_b   1.000
_cell.length_c   1.000
_cell.angle_alpha   90.00
_cell.angle_beta   90.00
_cell.angle_gamma   90.00
#
_symmetry.space_group_name_H-M   'P 1'
#
loop_
_entity.id
_entity.type
_entity.pdbx_description
1 polymer ?
#
loop_
_entity_poly.entity_id
_entity_poly.type
_entity_poly.pdbx_seq_one_letter_code
_entity_poly.pdbx_strand_id
1 'polypeptide(L)' 'MEKTIKVFEDAGYGWGKVLISELKSLGVEKQISSCSYMNGNYAYLEEDRDFGTYIRKLRDSNPNITLKFNYINHEDQ' A
#
# COMPACT_ATOMS: atom_id res chain seq x y z
N MET A 1 5.04 14.99 8.88
CA MET A 1 3.89 14.12 9.22
C MET A 1 4.37 12.68 9.14
N GLU A 2 3.84 11.78 9.96
CA GLU A 2 4.23 10.37 9.96
C GLU A 2 3.05 9.49 9.55
N LYS A 3 3.30 8.48 8.72
CA LYS A 3 2.32 7.48 8.34
C LYS A 3 2.91 6.08 8.45
N THR A 4 2.22 5.22 9.17
CA THR A 4 2.54 3.79 9.24
C THR A 4 1.65 3.01 8.27
N ILE A 5 2.28 2.18 7.43
CA ILE A 5 1.62 1.28 6.50
C ILE A 5 1.86 -0.15 6.99
N LYS A 6 0.79 -0.94 7.09
CA LYS A 6 0.91 -2.37 7.39
C LYS A 6 1.25 -3.10 6.11
N VAL A 7 2.33 -3.88 6.14
CA VAL A 7 2.78 -4.72 5.04
C VAL A 7 2.59 -6.16 5.48
N PHE A 8 1.90 -6.95 4.69
CA PHE A 8 1.73 -8.38 4.91
C PHE A 8 2.68 -9.10 3.98
N GLU A 9 3.49 -10.02 4.49
CA GLU A 9 4.49 -10.73 3.70
C GLU A 9 4.36 -12.24 3.95
N ASP A 10 4.53 -13.01 2.88
CA ASP A 10 4.74 -14.45 2.92
C ASP A 10 6.06 -14.80 2.21
N ALA A 11 6.40 -16.08 2.13
CA ALA A 11 7.66 -16.53 1.55
C ALA A 11 7.88 -16.16 0.06
N GLY A 12 6.88 -15.61 -0.63
CA GLY A 12 6.97 -15.23 -2.04
C GLY A 12 6.53 -13.80 -2.37
N TYR A 13 5.65 -13.17 -1.59
CA TYR A 13 5.03 -11.89 -1.95
C TYR A 13 4.69 -10.99 -0.76
N GLY A 14 4.70 -9.67 -1.02
CA GLY A 14 4.28 -8.64 -0.09
C GLY A 14 3.03 -7.87 -0.54
N TRP A 15 2.22 -7.42 0.42
CA TRP A 15 1.08 -6.55 0.19
C TRP A 15 0.98 -5.38 1.18
N GLY A 16 0.98 -4.16 0.65
CA GLY A 16 0.77 -2.93 1.43
C GLY A 16 -0.72 -2.61 1.62
N LYS A 17 -1.20 -2.61 2.87
CA LYS A 17 -2.59 -2.27 3.19
C LYS A 17 -2.81 -0.75 3.24
N VAL A 18 -3.69 -0.25 2.37
CA VAL A 18 -4.03 1.17 2.23
C VAL A 18 -5.54 1.38 2.12
N LEU A 19 -6.01 2.60 2.30
CA LEU A 19 -7.43 2.95 2.11
C LEU A 19 -7.72 3.21 0.63
N ILE A 20 -8.83 2.66 0.12
CA ILE A 20 -9.27 2.91 -1.26
C ILE A 20 -9.55 4.40 -1.49
N SER A 21 -10.09 5.11 -0.49
CA SER A 21 -10.32 6.56 -0.56
C SER A 21 -9.03 7.35 -0.78
N GLU A 22 -7.90 6.86 -0.26
CA GLU A 22 -6.61 7.50 -0.46
C GLU A 22 -6.08 7.27 -1.88
N LEU A 23 -6.27 6.08 -2.45
CA LEU A 23 -5.95 5.81 -3.85
C LEU A 23 -6.72 6.72 -4.80
N LYS A 24 -7.99 6.98 -4.48
CA LYS A 24 -8.83 7.96 -5.19
C LYS A 24 -8.29 9.37 -5.04
N SER A 25 -7.96 9.78 -3.81
CA SER A 25 -7.42 11.12 -3.52
C SER A 25 -6.08 11.38 -4.22
N LEU A 26 -5.24 10.35 -4.37
CA LEU A 26 -3.95 10.43 -5.07
C LEU A 26 -4.09 10.28 -6.59
N GLY A 27 -5.29 9.95 -7.10
CA GLY A 27 -5.54 9.75 -8.53
C GLY A 27 -4.90 8.49 -9.12
N VAL A 28 -4.56 7.51 -8.27
CA VAL A 28 -3.88 6.27 -8.70
C VAL A 28 -4.80 5.05 -8.76
N GLU A 29 -6.07 5.16 -8.36
CA GLU A 29 -7.04 4.06 -8.39
C GLU A 29 -7.03 3.28 -9.71
N LYS A 30 -6.99 3.97 -10.84
CA LYS A 30 -6.99 3.36 -12.19
C LYS A 30 -5.66 2.73 -12.61
N GLN A 31 -4.60 2.94 -11.84
CA GLN A 31 -3.27 2.37 -12.07
C GLN A 31 -3.05 1.10 -11.25
N ILE A 32 -3.90 0.84 -10.26
CA ILE A 32 -3.84 -0.38 -9.45
C ILE A 32 -4.29 -1.56 -10.29
N SER A 33 -3.43 -2.58 -10.34
CA SER A 33 -3.68 -3.79 -11.10
C SER A 33 -4.70 -4.71 -10.40
N SER A 34 -5.19 -5.71 -11.14
CA SER A 34 -6.04 -6.77 -10.58
C SER A 34 -5.30 -7.74 -9.67
N CYS A 35 -3.95 -7.66 -9.57
CA CYS A 35 -3.15 -8.46 -8.64
C CYS A 35 -3.31 -7.98 -7.19
N SER A 36 -3.72 -6.72 -7.00
CA SER A 36 -4.06 -6.19 -5.69
C SER A 36 -5.42 -6.66 -5.23
N TYR A 37 -5.53 -7.03 -3.95
CA TYR A 37 -6.78 -7.50 -3.36
C TYR A 37 -7.57 -6.34 -2.72
N MET A 38 -8.89 -6.31 -2.92
CA MET A 38 -9.77 -5.27 -2.39
C MET A 38 -10.74 -5.89 -1.38
N ASN A 39 -10.78 -5.36 -0.15
CA ASN A 39 -11.70 -5.83 0.89
C ASN A 39 -12.26 -4.66 1.70
N GLY A 40 -13.57 -4.46 1.59
CA GLY A 40 -14.27 -3.34 2.22
C GLY A 40 -13.67 -2.00 1.79
N ASN A 41 -13.13 -1.25 2.76
CA ASN A 41 -12.53 0.07 2.52
C ASN A 41 -11.02 0.01 2.21
N TYR A 42 -10.44 -1.19 2.17
CA TYR A 42 -9.00 -1.37 2.05
C TYR A 42 -8.61 -2.01 0.72
N ALA A 43 -7.47 -1.56 0.21
CA ALA A 43 -6.72 -2.20 -0.86
C ALA A 43 -5.45 -2.81 -0.26
N TYR A 44 -5.09 -4.00 -0.70
CA TYR A 44 -3.87 -4.72 -0.37
C TYR A 44 -3.02 -4.72 -1.63
N LEU A 45 -2.12 -3.75 -1.69
CA LEU A 45 -1.36 -3.44 -2.90
C LEU A 45 -0.18 -4.39 -3.05
N GLU A 46 -0.14 -5.09 -4.17
CA GLU A 46 0.99 -5.95 -4.56
C GLU A 46 2.31 -5.15 -4.57
N GLU A 47 3.35 -5.74 -3.98
CA GLU A 47 4.62 -5.07 -3.69
C GLU A 47 5.39 -4.59 -4.93
N ASP A 48 5.52 -5.45 -5.96
CA ASP A 48 6.39 -5.21 -7.10
C ASP A 48 5.92 -4.07 -8.00
N ARG A 49 4.60 -3.77 -7.98
CA ARG A 49 4.02 -2.78 -8.89
C ARG A 49 3.14 -1.75 -8.20
N ASP A 50 2.08 -2.21 -7.56
CA ASP A 50 0.99 -1.33 -7.12
C ASP A 50 1.41 -0.53 -5.88
N PHE A 51 2.11 -1.18 -4.96
CA PHE A 51 2.55 -0.55 -3.72
C PHE A 51 3.63 0.52 -3.97
N GLY A 52 4.58 0.22 -4.85
CA GLY A 52 5.59 1.20 -5.30
C GLY A 52 4.96 2.44 -5.97
N THR A 53 3.93 2.23 -6.81
CA THR A 53 3.19 3.32 -7.46
C THR A 53 2.51 4.24 -6.43
N TYR A 54 1.87 3.63 -5.44
CA TYR A 54 1.24 4.36 -4.34
C TYR A 54 2.25 5.16 -3.51
N ILE A 55 3.36 4.56 -3.08
CA ILE A 55 4.40 5.23 -2.27
C ILE A 55 4.94 6.45 -3.01
N ARG A 56 5.22 6.31 -4.31
CA ARG A 56 5.71 7.42 -5.13
C ARG A 56 4.72 8.57 -5.15
N LYS A 57 3.45 8.30 -5.45
CA LYS A 57 2.42 9.35 -5.54
C LYS A 57 2.11 9.99 -4.21
N LEU A 58 2.21 9.24 -3.11
CA LEU A 58 2.08 9.79 -1.76
C LEU A 58 3.24 10.73 -1.43
N ARG A 59 4.49 10.39 -1.77
CA ARG A 59 5.65 11.27 -1.57
C ARG A 59 5.60 12.51 -2.46
N ASP A 60 5.18 12.37 -3.71
CA ASP A 60 4.99 13.50 -4.63
C ASP A 60 3.97 14.51 -4.04
N SER A 61 2.89 14.02 -3.45
CA SER A 61 1.83 14.85 -2.87
C SER A 61 2.22 15.41 -1.50
N ASN A 62 3.02 14.67 -0.72
CA ASN A 62 3.47 15.04 0.62
C ASN A 62 5.00 14.84 0.77
N PRO A 63 5.82 15.78 0.29
CA PRO A 63 7.29 15.62 0.26
C PRO A 63 7.94 15.42 1.63
N ASN A 64 7.31 15.94 2.69
CA ASN A 64 7.80 15.87 4.07
C ASN A 64 7.15 14.72 4.88
N ILE A 65 6.59 13.71 4.20
CA ILE A 65 6.00 12.54 4.87
C ILE A 65 7.08 11.53 5.26
N THR A 66 7.06 11.10 6.51
CA THR A 66 7.83 9.96 6.99
C THR A 66 6.97 8.72 6.86
N LEU A 67 7.43 7.72 6.10
CA LEU A 67 6.76 6.43 5.96
C LEU A 67 7.41 5.40 6.87
N LYS A 68 6.59 4.71 7.66
CA LYS A 68 6.99 3.54 8.45
C LYS A 68 6.25 2.31 7.92
N PHE A 69 6.96 1.19 7.82
CA PHE A 69 6.38 -0.08 7.39
C PHE A 69 6.36 -1.04 8.57
N ASN A 70 5.19 -1.60 8.85
CA ASN A 70 5.01 -2.63 9.87
C ASN A 70 4.73 -3.96 9.17
N TYR A 71 5.77 -4.79 9.05
CA TYR A 71 5.72 -6.09 8.41
C TYR A 71 5.04 -7.11 9.33
N ILE A 72 4.14 -7.90 8.76
CA ILE A 72 3.40 -8.96 9.43
C ILE A 72 3.64 -10.23 8.62
N ASN A 73 4.39 -11.18 9.20
CA ASN A 73 4.58 -12.48 8.59
C ASN A 73 3.32 -13.32 8.78
N HIS A 74 2.94 -14.06 7.74
CA HIS A 74 1.81 -14.98 7.80
C HIS A 74 2.05 -16.16 8.79
N GLU A 75 3.29 -16.38 9.23
CA GLU A 75 3.64 -17.39 10.24
C GLU A 75 3.31 -16.97 11.69
N ASP A 76 2.96 -15.70 11.93
CA ASP A 76 2.69 -15.15 13.27
C ASP A 76 1.18 -15.07 13.62
N GLN A 77 0.30 -15.85 12.98
CA GLN A 77 -1.14 -15.97 13.33
C GLN A 77 -1.52 -17.31 13.94
#